data_AF-A0A7K2QI94-F1
#
_entry.id   AF-A0A7K2QI94-F1
#
_cell.length_a   1.000
_cell.length_b   1.000
_cell.length_c   1.000
_cell.angle_alpha   90.00
_cell.angle_beta   90.00
_cell.angle_gamma   90.00
#
_symmetry.space_group_name_H-M   'P 1'
#
loop_
_entity.id
_entity.type
_entity.pdbx_description
1 polymer ?
#
loop_
_entity_poly.entity_id
_entity_poly.type
_entity_poly.pdbx_seq_one_letter_code
_entity_poly.pdbx_strand_id
1 'polypeptide(L)' 'MTGARMTLVGRDAALGALDTALAECAEGGARIVLAEGATGCGKSALADAAAERARAAGALVLTAV' A
#
# COMPACT_ATOMS: atom_id res chain seq x y z
N MET A 1 7.94 -1.46 16.88
CA MET A 1 7.09 -2.65 17.08
C MET A 1 7.17 -3.48 15.81
N THR A 2 7.72 -4.68 15.88
CA THR A 2 7.88 -5.58 14.73
C THR A 2 6.51 -5.94 14.18
N GLY A 3 6.12 -5.35 13.04
CA GLY A 3 4.84 -5.60 12.40
C GLY A 3 4.73 -7.07 12.06
N ALA A 4 3.73 -7.75 12.65
CA ALA A 4 3.32 -9.06 12.18
C ALA A 4 3.09 -8.95 10.67
N ARG A 5 3.68 -9.85 9.88
CA ARG A 5 3.38 -9.96 8.44
C ARG A 5 1.90 -10.28 8.30
N MET A 6 1.05 -9.25 8.25
CA MET A 6 -0.37 -9.41 8.00
C MET A 6 -0.53 -9.93 6.59
N THR A 7 -0.98 -11.17 6.48
CA THR A 7 -1.32 -11.76 5.20
C THR A 7 -2.69 -11.20 4.80
N LEU A 8 -2.70 -10.31 3.81
CA LEU A 8 -3.93 -9.72 3.28
C LEU A 8 -4.62 -10.71 2.32
N VAL A 9 -5.45 -11.59 2.89
CA VAL A 9 -6.20 -12.58 2.10
C VAL A 9 -7.23 -11.90 1.20
N GLY A 10 -7.30 -12.30 -0.08
CA GLY A 10 -8.29 -11.80 -1.03
C GLY A 10 -8.08 -10.35 -1.46
N ARG A 11 -6.83 -9.87 -1.42
CA ARG A 11 -6.44 -8.50 -1.81
C ARG A 11 -5.37 -8.44 -2.89
N ASP A 12 -5.12 -9.56 -3.56
CA ASP A 12 -4.07 -9.67 -4.58
C ASP A 12 -4.22 -8.64 -5.69
N ALA A 13 -5.45 -8.40 -6.17
CA ALA A 13 -5.71 -7.39 -7.20
C ALA A 13 -5.42 -5.95 -6.72
N ALA A 14 -5.81 -5.63 -5.48
CA ALA A 14 -5.55 -4.30 -4.90
C ALA A 14 -4.06 -4.09 -4.64
N LEU A 15 -3.37 -5.13 -4.19
CA LEU A 15 -1.92 -5.12 -3.99
C LEU A 15 -1.18 -4.98 -5.31
N GLY A 16 -1.61 -5.66 -6.38
CA GLY A 16 -1.02 -5.52 -7.71
C GLY A 16 -1.22 -4.12 -8.30
N ALA A 17 -2.37 -3.48 -8.05
CA ALA A 17 -2.61 -2.09 -8.45
C ALA A 17 -1.67 -1.12 -7.72
N LEU A 18 -1.42 -1.34 -6.41
CA LEU A 18 -0.46 -0.57 -5.64
C LEU A 18 0.98 -0.78 -6.13
N ASP A 19 1.36 -2.02 -6.43
CA ASP A 19 2.69 -2.34 -6.96
C ASP A 19 2.93 -1.64 -8.30
N THR A 20 1.93 -1.62 -9.17
CA THR A 20 1.98 -0.90 -10.45
C THR A 20 2.15 0.60 -10.22
N ALA A 21 1.35 1.21 -9.34
CA ALA A 21 1.45 2.64 -9.04
C ALA A 21 2.81 3.01 -8.40
N LEU A 22 3.36 2.16 -7.54
CA LEU A 22 4.68 2.37 -6.95
C LEU A 22 5.80 2.27 -7.99
N ALA A 23 5.71 1.33 -8.93
CA ALA A 23 6.66 1.22 -10.04
C ALA A 23 6.64 2.47 -10.94
N GLU A 24 5.45 2.96 -11.31
CA GLU A 24 5.30 4.21 -12.08
C GLU A 24 5.90 5.42 -11.34
N CYS A 25 5.75 5.49 -10.01
CA CYS A 25 6.37 6.54 -9.20
C CYS A 25 7.90 6.41 -9.15
N ALA A 26 8.43 5.18 -9.11
CA ALA A 26 9.88 4.94 -9.13
C ALA A 26 10.52 5.37 -10.46
N GLU A 27 9.76 5.36 -11.56
CA GLU A 27 10.17 5.86 -12.88
C GLU A 27 10.07 7.40 -13.00
N GLY A 28 9.72 8.10 -11.91
CA GLY A 28 9.60 9.57 -11.86
C GLY A 28 8.18 10.10 -12.11
N GLY A 29 7.18 9.22 -12.22
CA GLY A 29 5.78 9.58 -12.28
C GLY A 29 5.18 9.98 -10.92
N ALA A 30 3.90 10.37 -10.93
CA ALA A 30 3.12 10.60 -9.72
C ALA A 30 1.73 9.98 -9.88
N ARG A 31 1.26 9.27 -8.84
CA ARG A 31 -0.03 8.56 -8.85
C ARG A 31 -0.82 8.82 -7.57
N ILE A 32 -2.13 8.91 -7.73
CA ILE A 32 -3.10 8.99 -6.63
C ILE A 32 -3.93 7.71 -6.67
N VAL A 33 -4.01 7.01 -5.54
CA VAL A 33 -4.82 5.81 -5.38
C VAL A 33 -5.84 6.07 -4.28
N LEU A 34 -7.12 5.79 -4.57
CA LEU A 34 -8.22 5.89 -3.61
C LEU A 34 -8.70 4.48 -3.26
N ALA A 35 -8.56 4.10 -1.98
CA ALA A 35 -9.08 2.82 -1.48
C ALA A 35 -10.53 2.98 -1.01
N GLU A 36 -11.48 2.51 -1.80
CA GLU A 36 -12.91 2.51 -1.45
C GLU A 36 -13.37 1.16 -0.90
N GLY A 37 -14.37 1.19 -0.02
CA GLY A 37 -15.02 -0.02 0.49
C GLY A 37 -15.69 0.17 1.83
N ALA A 38 -16.48 -0.82 2.25
CA ALA A 38 -17.21 -0.80 3.52
C ALA A 38 -16.30 -0.68 4.75
N THR A 39 -16.85 -0.23 5.88
CA THR A 39 -16.15 -0.24 7.17
C THR A 39 -15.70 -1.67 7.51
N GLY A 40 -14.50 -1.82 8.05
CA GLY A 40 -13.95 -3.14 8.39
C GLY A 40 -13.45 -3.98 7.22
N CYS A 41 -13.47 -3.51 5.97
CA CYS A 41 -12.99 -4.30 4.82
C CYS A 41 -11.45 -4.38 4.69
N GLY A 42 -10.69 -3.81 5.63
CA GLY A 42 -9.23 -3.87 5.67
C GLY A 42 -8.50 -2.76 4.91
N LYS A 43 -9.12 -1.59 4.67
CA LYS A 43 -8.47 -0.45 3.99
C LYS A 43 -7.20 0.03 4.71
N SER A 44 -7.24 0.15 6.03
CA SER A 44 -6.07 0.55 6.82
C SER A 44 -4.93 -0.47 6.67
N ALA A 45 -5.25 -1.77 6.76
CA ALA A 45 -4.26 -2.83 6.56
C ALA A 45 -3.68 -2.83 5.13
N LEU A 46 -4.48 -2.46 4.13
CA LEU A 46 -4.01 -2.27 2.75
C LEU A 46 -3.07 -1.06 2.62
N ALA A 47 -3.38 0.05 3.29
CA ALA A 47 -2.52 1.23 3.33
C ALA A 47 -1.19 0.95 4.06
N ASP A 48 -1.24 0.20 5.17
CA ASP A 48 -0.04 -0.23 5.89
C ASP A 48 0.84 -1.14 5.02
N ALA A 49 0.24 -2.08 4.28
CA ALA A 49 0.99 -2.92 3.34
C ALA A 49 1.61 -2.12 2.19
N ALA A 50 0.90 -1.12 1.66
CA ALA A 50 1.44 -0.21 0.65
C ALA A 50 2.64 0.58 1.20
N ALA A 51 2.53 1.09 2.43
CA ALA A 51 3.58 1.79 3.14
C ALA A 51 4.82 0.91 3.34
N GLU A 52 4.67 -0.33 3.80
CA GLU A 52 5.78 -1.27 3.95
C GLU A 52 6.49 -1.58 2.63
N ARG A 53 5.72 -1.78 1.55
CA ARG A 53 6.28 -2.00 0.20
C ARG A 53 7.01 -0.78 -0.33
N ALA A 54 6.45 0.41 -0.16
CA ALA A 54 7.09 1.66 -0.55
C ALA A 54 8.42 1.88 0.21
N ARG A 55 8.44 1.60 1.52
CA ARG A 55 9.69 1.61 2.31
C ARG A 55 10.71 0.62 1.77
N ALA A 56 10.29 -0.60 1.46
CA ALA A 56 11.17 -1.63 0.90
C ALA A 56 11.72 -1.25 -0.48
N ALA A 57 10.97 -0.47 -1.26
CA ALA A 57 11.40 0.09 -2.54
C ALA A 57 12.29 1.36 -2.41
N GLY A 58 12.60 1.80 -1.18
CA GLY A 58 13.46 2.95 -0.91
C GLY A 58 12.73 4.30 -0.90
N ALA A 59 11.39 4.31 -0.94
CA ALA A 59 10.62 5.54 -0.85
C ALA A 59 10.56 6.08 0.58
N LEU A 60 10.55 7.41 0.71
CA LEU A 60 10.15 8.08 1.95
C LEU A 60 8.64 7.94 2.13
N VAL A 61 8.22 7.35 3.26
CA VAL A 61 6.79 7.16 3.57
C VAL A 61 6.34 8.12 4.66
N LEU A 62 5.32 8.91 4.35
CA LEU A 62 4.66 9.84 5.26
C LEU A 62 3.27 9.28 5.63
N THR A 63 2.98 9.19 6.93
CA THR A 63 1.70 8.68 7.45
C THR A 63 1.16 9.61 8.53
N ALA A 64 -0.15 9.79 8.57
CA ALA A 64 -0.84 10.46 9.68
C ALA A 64 -1.47 9.41 10.61
N VAL A 65 -1.53 9.74 11.90
CA VAL A 65 -2.19 8.95 12.95
C VAL A 65 -3.54 9.54 13.31
#